data_AF-A0A2G9UPN6-F1
#
_entry.id   AF-A0A2G9UPN6-F1
#
_cell.length_a   1.000
_cell.length_b   1.000
_cell.length_c   1.000
_cell.angle_alpha   90.00
_cell.angle_beta   90.00
_cell.angle_gamma   90.00
#
_symmetry.space_group_name_H-M   'P 1'
#
loop_
_entity.id
_entity.type
_entity.pdbx_description
1 polymer ?
#
loop_
_entity_poly.entity_id
_entity_poly.type
_entity_poly.pdbx_seq_one_letter_code
_entity_poly.pdbx_strand_id
1 'polypeptide(L)'
;MYIFEVAVDDSNLYKDKKKGKMDRRRLFSDVPHYKLIWPQFRAIPDSSLMNAIELRRHASVYMCGLGAIIHSMNRENDLALQMNRIAKAHIKWNVHRIHIVHMLEPVLAVVKECNDDIDDETIQAWTTLYLIIADLIEIYRNKK
;
A
#
# COMPACT_ATOMS: atom_id res chain seq x y z
N MET A 1 -10.83 3.00 -20.62
CA MET A 1 -11.93 2.97 -19.63
C MET A 1 -11.30 2.82 -18.25
N TYR A 2 -11.28 3.94 -17.54
CA TYR A 2 -10.43 4.22 -16.38
C TYR A 2 -11.03 3.61 -15.12
N ILE A 3 -10.24 2.87 -14.34
CA ILE A 3 -10.55 2.60 -12.92
C ILE A 3 -9.45 3.27 -12.10
N PHE A 4 -9.54 4.59 -12.03
CA PHE A 4 -8.83 5.46 -11.09
C PHE A 4 -9.83 6.50 -10.57
N GLU A 5 -10.97 6.02 -10.06
CA GLU A 5 -11.95 6.86 -9.36
C GLU A 5 -12.26 6.20 -8.02
N VAL A 6 -11.26 6.24 -7.14
CA VAL A 6 -11.46 6.47 -5.71
C VAL A 6 -10.31 7.39 -5.28
N ALA A 7 -10.27 8.59 -5.86
CA ALA A 7 -9.50 9.70 -5.31
C ALA A 7 -10.50 10.56 -4.55
N VAL A 8 -10.62 10.29 -3.25
CA VAL A 8 -11.31 11.19 -2.33
C VAL A 8 -10.43 12.44 -2.22
N ASP A 9 -10.95 13.55 -2.75
CA ASP A 9 -10.54 14.95 -2.61
C ASP A 9 -9.17 15.21 -1.93
N ASP A 10 -8.12 15.23 -2.76
CA ASP A 10 -6.70 15.35 -2.41
C ASP A 10 -6.27 16.79 -2.00
N SER A 11 -7.22 17.66 -1.65
CA SER A 11 -6.96 19.10 -1.45
C SER A 11 -6.64 19.50 0.01
N ASN A 12 -6.89 18.64 0.99
CA ASN A 12 -6.68 18.97 2.42
C ASN A 12 -5.66 18.09 3.17
N LEU A 13 -5.15 17.00 2.59
CA LEU A 13 -4.15 16.15 3.25
C LEU A 13 -2.71 16.71 3.19
N TYR A 14 -2.48 17.79 2.44
CA TYR A 14 -1.16 18.41 2.23
C TYR A 14 -0.88 19.66 3.08
N LYS A 15 -1.74 19.99 4.04
CA LYS A 15 -1.59 21.23 4.84
C LYS A 15 -0.67 21.12 6.04
N ASP A 16 -0.23 19.93 6.46
CA ASP A 16 0.72 19.82 7.55
C ASP A 16 2.17 19.71 7.03
N LYS A 17 2.85 20.86 6.95
CA LYS A 17 4.20 21.01 6.37
C LYS A 17 5.35 20.62 7.31
N LYS A 18 5.11 19.99 8.48
CA LYS A 18 6.17 19.79 9.49
C LYS A 18 6.31 18.39 10.12
N LYS A 19 5.53 17.38 9.77
CA LYS A 19 5.79 15.99 10.20
C LYS A 19 5.71 15.02 9.04
N GLY A 20 6.84 14.39 8.74
CA GLY A 20 6.95 13.17 7.93
C GLY A 20 6.24 13.21 6.57
N LYS A 21 6.83 13.86 5.57
CA LYS A 21 6.58 13.43 4.18
C LYS A 21 7.02 11.97 4.13
N MET A 22 6.07 11.04 4.13
CA MET A 22 6.29 9.63 3.93
C MET A 22 7.14 9.46 2.65
N ASP A 23 8.45 9.29 2.82
CA ASP A 23 9.39 9.36 1.70
C ASP A 23 9.44 8.00 1.01
N ARG A 24 8.32 7.61 0.40
CA ARG A 24 8.22 6.44 -0.49
C ARG A 24 9.21 6.48 -1.66
N ARG A 25 9.87 7.62 -1.85
CA ARG A 25 11.10 7.80 -2.63
C ARG A 25 12.20 6.79 -2.27
N ARG A 26 12.44 6.51 -0.98
CA ARG A 26 13.44 5.53 -0.53
C ARG A 26 13.04 4.09 -0.85
N LEU A 27 11.76 3.75 -0.70
CA LEU A 27 11.19 2.42 -1.00
C LEU A 27 11.57 1.91 -2.41
N PHE A 28 11.60 2.81 -3.40
CA PHE A 28 11.97 2.49 -4.77
C PHE A 28 13.45 2.75 -5.12
N SER A 29 14.15 3.57 -4.33
CA SER A 29 15.59 3.81 -4.47
C SER A 29 16.43 2.67 -3.91
N ASP A 30 15.99 2.08 -2.79
CA ASP A 30 16.75 1.08 -2.03
C ASP A 30 16.43 -0.36 -2.48
N VAL A 31 15.37 -0.56 -3.26
CA VAL A 31 14.94 -1.87 -3.76
C VAL A 31 14.63 -1.80 -5.28
N PRO A 32 15.63 -1.89 -6.17
CA PRO A 32 15.43 -1.80 -7.62
C PRO A 32 14.45 -2.86 -8.18
N HIS A 33 14.39 -4.03 -7.53
CA HIS A 33 13.51 -5.14 -7.91
C HIS A 33 12.01 -4.83 -7.70
N TYR A 34 11.68 -3.78 -6.95
CA TYR A 34 10.30 -3.40 -6.64
C TYR A 34 9.50 -2.94 -7.87
N LYS A 35 10.19 -2.47 -8.91
CA LYS A 35 9.59 -2.17 -10.22
C LYS A 35 8.99 -3.38 -10.93
N LEU A 36 9.50 -4.58 -10.64
CA LEU A 36 9.02 -5.81 -11.26
C LEU A 36 7.61 -6.18 -10.76
N ILE A 37 7.28 -5.77 -9.54
CA ILE A 37 6.01 -6.06 -8.85
C ILE A 37 4.85 -5.28 -9.49
N TRP A 38 5.11 -4.07 -9.99
CA TRP A 38 4.09 -3.16 -10.50
C TRP A 38 4.30 -2.89 -11.99
N PRO A 39 3.51 -3.53 -12.89
CA PRO A 39 3.65 -3.37 -14.33
C PRO A 39 3.67 -1.91 -14.79
N GLN A 40 2.92 -1.03 -14.11
CA GLN A 40 2.88 0.41 -14.42
C GLN A 40 4.21 1.16 -14.21
N PHE A 41 5.15 0.62 -13.42
CA PHE A 41 6.44 1.27 -13.16
C PHE A 41 7.59 0.71 -14.02
N ARG A 42 7.38 -0.42 -14.71
CA ARG A 42 8.42 -1.08 -15.50
C ARG A 42 8.94 -0.22 -16.66
N ALA A 43 8.07 0.59 -17.27
CA ALA A 43 8.42 1.45 -18.40
C ALA A 43 9.09 2.77 -17.99
N ILE A 44 9.10 3.09 -16.70
CA ILE A 44 9.66 4.35 -16.18
C ILE A 44 11.13 4.12 -15.85
N PRO A 45 12.08 4.96 -16.28
CA PRO A 45 13.49 4.86 -15.84
C PRO A 45 13.65 5.09 -14.33
N ASP A 46 14.64 4.44 -13.68
CA ASP A 46 14.89 4.59 -12.23
C ASP A 46 15.14 6.06 -11.85
N SER A 47 15.95 6.75 -12.66
CA SER A 47 16.25 8.18 -12.51
C SER A 47 15.01 9.09 -12.58
N SER A 48 13.93 8.64 -13.22
CA SER A 48 12.71 9.42 -13.46
C SER A 48 11.55 9.01 -12.56
N LEU A 49 11.62 7.83 -11.95
CA LEU A 49 10.55 7.26 -11.12
C LEU A 49 10.20 8.17 -9.93
N MET A 50 11.21 8.80 -9.36
CA MET A 50 11.09 9.67 -8.19
C MET A 50 10.21 10.90 -8.43
N ASN A 51 10.08 11.31 -9.69
CA ASN A 51 9.26 12.44 -10.12
C ASN A 51 8.02 12.00 -10.93
N ALA A 52 7.80 10.68 -11.07
CA ALA A 52 6.72 10.15 -11.88
C ALA A 52 5.35 10.41 -11.22
N ILE A 53 4.40 10.88 -12.03
CA ILE A 53 3.02 11.13 -11.59
C ILE A 53 2.36 9.81 -11.17
N GLU A 54 2.73 8.71 -11.83
CA GLU A 54 2.29 7.35 -11.56
C GLU A 54 2.65 6.91 -10.14
N LEU A 55 3.88 7.24 -9.69
CA LEU A 55 4.32 6.94 -8.33
C LEU A 55 3.48 7.70 -7.30
N ARG A 56 3.24 9.00 -7.53
CA ARG A 56 2.39 9.81 -6.64
C ARG A 56 0.95 9.30 -6.59
N ARG A 57 0.38 8.92 -7.74
CA ARG A 57 -0.98 8.35 -7.82
C ARG A 57 -1.07 7.03 -7.08
N HIS A 58 -0.11 6.14 -7.29
CA HIS A 58 -0.05 4.86 -6.60
C HIS A 58 0.09 5.05 -5.09
N ALA A 59 0.94 5.99 -4.67
CA ALA A 59 1.13 6.37 -3.29
C ALA A 59 -0.20 6.83 -2.63
N SER A 60 -0.98 7.67 -3.31
CA SER A 60 -2.30 8.12 -2.84
C SER A 60 -3.28 6.95 -2.71
N VAL A 61 -3.45 6.14 -3.76
CA VAL A 61 -4.36 4.97 -3.77
C VAL A 61 -4.00 3.98 -2.65
N TYR A 62 -2.71 3.70 -2.47
CA TYR A 62 -2.23 2.80 -1.44
C TYR A 62 -2.58 3.31 -0.02
N MET A 63 -2.36 4.60 0.27
CA MET A 63 -2.71 5.16 1.59
C MET A 63 -4.21 5.19 1.82
N CYS A 64 -4.99 5.50 0.78
CA CYS A 64 -6.43 5.44 0.87
C CYS A 64 -6.92 4.02 1.17
N GLY A 65 -6.30 2.99 0.56
CA GLY A 65 -6.62 1.59 0.82
C GLY A 65 -6.31 1.16 2.26
N LEU A 66 -5.11 1.48 2.76
CA LEU A 66 -4.74 1.20 4.15
C LEU A 66 -5.64 1.95 5.14
N GLY A 67 -5.90 3.23 4.88
CA GLY A 67 -6.82 4.04 5.67
C GLY A 67 -8.22 3.42 5.72
N ALA A 68 -8.77 3.03 4.58
CA ALA A 68 -10.09 2.41 4.51
C ALA A 68 -10.18 1.12 5.34
N ILE A 69 -9.14 0.28 5.31
CA ILE A 69 -9.06 -0.92 6.15
C ILE A 69 -9.12 -0.53 7.64
N ILE A 70 -8.20 0.33 8.09
CA ILE A 70 -8.07 0.72 9.50
C ILE A 70 -9.38 1.33 10.03
N HIS A 71 -10.00 2.25 9.29
CA HIS A 71 -11.26 2.89 9.71
C HIS A 71 -12.44 1.92 9.75
N SER A 72 -12.38 0.81 8.99
CA SER A 72 -13.44 -0.21 8.95
C SER A 72 -13.26 -1.34 9.98
N MET A 73 -12.11 -1.44 10.67
CA MET A 73 -11.80 -2.58 11.56
C MET A 73 -12.83 -2.80 12.67
N ASN A 74 -13.50 -1.74 13.13
CA ASN A 74 -14.52 -1.81 14.19
C ASN A 74 -15.91 -2.24 13.68
N ARG A 75 -16.08 -2.45 12.38
CA ARG A 75 -17.35 -2.78 11.73
C ARG A 75 -17.14 -3.92 10.74
N GLU A 76 -17.47 -5.13 11.17
CA GLU A 76 -17.21 -6.35 10.41
C GLU A 76 -17.70 -6.31 8.96
N ASN A 77 -18.93 -5.82 8.73
CA ASN A 77 -19.49 -5.72 7.37
C ASN A 77 -18.72 -4.74 6.49
N ASP A 78 -18.30 -3.60 7.04
CA ASP A 78 -17.53 -2.60 6.31
C ASP A 78 -16.13 -3.14 6.00
N LEU A 79 -15.50 -3.81 6.96
CA LEU A 79 -14.21 -4.46 6.80
C LEU A 79 -14.27 -5.53 5.70
N ALA A 80 -15.29 -6.39 5.73
CA ALA A 80 -15.50 -7.42 4.72
C ALA A 80 -15.65 -6.82 3.31
N LEU A 81 -16.40 -5.72 3.20
CA LEU A 81 -16.57 -5.00 1.94
C LEU A 81 -15.24 -4.42 1.43
N GLN A 82 -14.47 -3.75 2.30
CA GLN A 82 -13.16 -3.19 1.93
C GLN A 82 -12.18 -4.29 1.52
N MET A 83 -12.09 -5.37 2.29
CA MET A 83 -11.23 -6.51 1.99
C MET A 83 -11.60 -7.18 0.67
N ASN A 84 -12.89 -7.34 0.38
CA ASN A 84 -13.35 -7.89 -0.90
C ASN A 84 -12.92 -7.02 -2.10
N ARG A 85 -13.07 -5.70 -1.98
CA ARG A 85 -12.68 -4.73 -3.03
C ARG A 85 -11.17 -4.75 -3.26
N ILE A 86 -10.39 -4.76 -2.18
CA ILE A 86 -8.94 -4.83 -2.22
C ILE A 86 -8.49 -6.14 -2.86
N ALA A 87 -9.03 -7.29 -2.43
CA ALA A 87 -8.69 -8.58 -3.00
C ALA A 87 -8.98 -8.65 -4.51
N LYS A 88 -10.18 -8.24 -4.94
CA LYS A 88 -10.55 -8.21 -6.37
C LYS A 88 -9.61 -7.33 -7.20
N ALA A 89 -9.24 -6.16 -6.70
CA ALA A 89 -8.31 -5.26 -7.39
C ALA A 89 -6.92 -5.91 -7.54
N HIS A 90 -6.39 -6.50 -6.46
CA HIS A 90 -5.10 -7.17 -6.48
C HIS A 90 -5.09 -8.41 -7.38
N ILE A 91 -6.17 -9.20 -7.39
CA ILE A 91 -6.33 -10.35 -8.30
C ILE A 91 -6.35 -9.90 -9.76
N LYS A 92 -7.12 -8.85 -10.08
CA LYS A 92 -7.21 -8.28 -11.43
C LYS A 92 -5.84 -7.90 -11.99
N TRP A 93 -4.96 -7.37 -11.15
CA TRP A 93 -3.61 -6.94 -11.52
C TRP A 93 -2.55 -8.03 -11.33
N ASN A 94 -2.97 -9.28 -11.13
CA ASN A 94 -2.11 -10.43 -10.89
C ASN A 94 -1.11 -10.24 -9.74
N VAL A 95 -1.55 -9.57 -8.68
CA VAL A 95 -0.79 -9.44 -7.44
C VAL A 95 -1.01 -10.68 -6.58
N HIS A 96 0.08 -11.27 -6.11
CA HIS A 96 0.11 -12.50 -5.32
C HIS A 96 0.56 -12.22 -3.88
N ARG A 97 0.34 -13.18 -2.99
CA ARG A 97 0.81 -13.15 -1.60
C ARG A 97 2.27 -12.67 -1.47
N ILE A 98 3.16 -13.24 -2.28
CA ILE A 98 4.60 -12.91 -2.25
C ILE A 98 4.85 -11.41 -2.47
N HIS A 99 4.07 -10.76 -3.34
CA HIS A 99 4.21 -9.33 -3.60
C HIS A 99 3.81 -8.49 -2.38
N ILE A 100 2.76 -8.89 -1.66
CA ILE A 100 2.31 -8.18 -0.45
C ILE A 100 3.29 -8.39 0.69
N VAL A 101 3.79 -9.61 0.88
CA VAL A 101 4.78 -9.92 1.92
C VAL A 101 6.08 -9.15 1.70
N HIS A 102 6.56 -9.03 0.46
CA HIS A 102 7.73 -8.20 0.14
C HIS A 102 7.52 -6.70 0.40
N MET A 103 6.27 -6.23 0.56
CA MET A 103 6.01 -4.84 0.95
C MET A 103 6.23 -4.58 2.44
N LEU A 104 6.27 -5.62 3.27
CA LEU A 104 6.25 -5.46 4.73
C LEU A 104 7.53 -4.81 5.26
N GLU A 105 8.70 -5.31 4.88
CA GLU A 105 9.99 -4.78 5.37
C GLU A 105 10.17 -3.29 5.07
N PRO A 106 9.94 -2.82 3.82
CA PRO A 106 10.02 -1.40 3.50
C PRO A 106 8.99 -0.55 4.26
N VAL A 107 7.79 -1.08 4.54
CA VAL A 107 6.78 -0.38 5.34
C VAL A 107 7.22 -0.25 6.78
N LEU A 108 7.71 -1.33 7.40
CA LEU A 108 8.21 -1.31 8.77
C LEU A 108 9.40 -0.36 8.95
N ALA A 109 10.28 -0.28 7.96
CA ALA A 109 11.37 0.72 7.95
C ALA A 109 10.82 2.15 8.02
N VAL A 110 9.80 2.47 7.21
CA VAL A 110 9.14 3.78 7.25
C VAL A 110 8.40 4.02 8.57
N VAL A 111 7.72 3.02 9.13
CA VAL A 111 7.03 3.17 10.42
C VAL A 111 8.04 3.46 11.53
N LYS A 112 9.19 2.77 11.54
CA LYS A 112 10.31 3.04 12.46
C LYS A 112 10.87 4.45 12.30
N GLU A 113 11.10 4.91 11.09
CA GLU A 113 11.61 6.27 10.84
C GLU A 113 10.62 7.36 11.26
N CYS A 114 9.31 7.09 11.24
CA CYS A 114 8.28 8.07 11.57
C CYS A 114 7.90 8.09 13.07
N ASN A 115 8.35 7.10 13.85
CA ASN A 115 7.99 6.94 15.26
C ASN A 115 9.25 6.63 16.06
N ASP A 116 9.68 7.58 16.89
CA ASP A 116 10.95 7.49 17.62
C ASP A 116 11.01 6.30 18.60
N ASP A 117 9.85 5.76 19.03
CA ASP A 117 9.72 4.64 19.97
C ASP A 117 8.64 3.63 19.52
N ILE A 118 8.83 2.97 18.38
CA ILE A 118 7.94 1.87 17.97
C ILE A 118 8.17 0.63 18.83
N ASP A 119 7.11 0.09 19.43
CA ASP A 119 7.17 -1.14 20.22
C ASP A 119 6.98 -2.40 19.37
N ASP A 120 7.32 -3.54 19.95
CA ASP A 120 7.17 -4.86 19.30
C ASP A 120 5.71 -5.17 18.97
N GLU A 121 4.76 -4.65 19.77
CA GLU A 121 3.33 -4.81 19.54
C GLU A 121 2.90 -4.13 18.23
N THR A 122 3.36 -2.90 17.99
CA THR A 122 3.08 -2.15 16.76
C THR A 122 3.70 -2.84 15.55
N ILE A 123 4.94 -3.33 15.66
CA ILE A 123 5.60 -4.11 14.60
C ILE A 123 4.80 -5.37 14.28
N GLN A 124 4.36 -6.09 15.31
CA GLN A 124 3.56 -7.29 15.17
C GLN A 124 2.20 -6.98 14.54
N ALA A 125 1.53 -5.90 14.92
CA ALA A 125 0.25 -5.49 14.36
C ALA A 125 0.36 -5.19 12.85
N TRP A 126 1.38 -4.44 12.42
CA TRP A 126 1.65 -4.20 10.99
C TRP A 126 1.94 -5.50 10.24
N THR A 127 2.76 -6.38 10.83
CA THR A 127 3.09 -7.68 10.25
C THR A 127 1.84 -8.53 10.05
N THR A 128 1.01 -8.66 11.09
CA THR A 128 -0.24 -9.42 11.03
C THR A 128 -1.20 -8.85 10.00
N LEU A 129 -1.35 -7.52 9.92
CA LEU A 129 -2.21 -6.88 8.93
C LEU A 129 -1.79 -7.27 7.50
N TYR A 130 -0.50 -7.18 7.18
CA TYR A 130 0.00 -7.51 5.84
C TYR A 130 -0.18 -8.99 5.51
N LEU A 131 0.08 -9.88 6.46
CA LEU A 131 -0.11 -11.32 6.28
C LEU A 131 -1.58 -11.66 6.02
N ILE A 132 -2.51 -11.08 6.79
CA ILE A 132 -3.96 -11.26 6.59
C ILE A 132 -4.39 -10.78 5.21
N ILE A 133 -3.94 -9.60 4.78
CA ILE A 133 -4.26 -9.09 3.43
C ILE A 133 -3.73 -10.04 2.36
N ALA A 134 -2.49 -10.53 2.52
CA ALA A 134 -1.85 -11.42 1.57
C ALA A 134 -2.57 -12.77 1.48
N ASP A 135 -2.98 -13.34 2.61
CA ASP A 135 -3.73 -14.61 2.67
C ASP A 135 -5.15 -14.43 2.13
N LEU A 136 -5.82 -13.32 2.43
CA LEU A 136 -7.14 -13.00 1.88
C LEU A 136 -7.11 -12.94 0.36
N ILE A 137 -6.10 -12.30 -0.24
CA ILE A 137 -5.95 -12.24 -1.70
C ILE A 137 -5.90 -13.64 -2.31
N GLU A 138 -5.14 -14.56 -1.72
CA GLU A 138 -5.04 -15.94 -2.21
C GLU A 138 -6.33 -16.73 -1.99
N ILE A 139 -6.99 -16.57 -0.84
CA ILE A 139 -8.30 -17.19 -0.58
C ILE A 139 -9.32 -16.74 -1.64
N TYR A 140 -9.40 -15.45 -1.93
CA TYR A 140 -10.31 -14.90 -2.93
C TYR A 140 -9.94 -15.31 -4.36
N ARG A 141 -8.65 -15.52 -4.64
CA ARG A 141 -8.17 -16.03 -5.94
C ARG A 141 -8.59 -17.48 -6.16
N ASN A 142 -8.57 -18.29 -5.10
CA ASN A 142 -8.88 -19.71 -5.13
C ASN A 142 -10.38 -20.02 -4.98
N LYS A 143 -11.19 -19.04 -4.55
CA LYS A 143 -12.65 -19.09 -4.65
C LYS A 143 -13.07 -19.01 -6.12
N LYS A 144 -13.24 -20.18 -6.74
CA LYS A 144 -13.95 -20.37 -8.00
C LYS A 144 -15.45 -20.18 -7.81
#